data_AF-A0A8F5BTA9-F1
#
_entry.id   AF-A0A8F5BTA9-F1
#
_cell.length_a   1.000
_cell.length_b   1.000
_cell.length_c   1.000
_cell.angle_alpha   90.00
_cell.angle_beta   90.00
_cell.angle_gamma   90.00
#
_symmetry.space_group_name_H-M   'P 1'
#
loop_
_entity.id
_entity.type
_entity.pdbx_description
1 polymer ?
#
loop_
_entity_poly.entity_id
_entity_poly.type
_entity_poly.pdbx_seq_one_letter_code
_entity_poly.pdbx_strand_id
1 'polypeptide(L)'
;MPQPNTERVGLENIRKGAKYFLIYSVLDIIASVGVFIILLSEFHLPLTINSIVARSGVYAEIALITEAILLPIFILSFLRTREGFKLLATSGRNLNKGILGGTIAVIGYVLVLAGLIALIPVQSQQSVMPIAGRIVIGGYLLSLVGVFLIGTAYVGAGNIYDNKTMKRGGILILTWVLIAFIVGIAHSEPIAIFSEIFVSSVGLLSAYLISSGLGQILRTKHI
;
A
#
# COMPACT_ATOMS: atom_id res chain seq x y z
N MET A 1 4.72 -14.59 -31.38
CA MET A 1 5.80 -13.80 -30.76
C MET A 1 5.16 -12.58 -30.09
N PRO A 2 5.45 -12.26 -28.82
CA PRO A 2 4.99 -11.00 -28.22
C PRO A 2 5.57 -9.83 -29.01
N GLN A 3 4.76 -8.81 -29.30
CA GLN A 3 5.29 -7.59 -29.92
C GLN A 3 6.24 -6.91 -28.91
N PRO A 4 7.51 -6.63 -29.27
CA PRO A 4 8.49 -6.02 -28.37
C PRO A 4 7.94 -4.77 -27.67
N ASN A 5 7.17 -3.98 -28.41
CA ASN A 5 6.51 -2.77 -27.90
C ASN A 5 5.54 -3.05 -26.73
N THR A 6 4.83 -4.18 -26.72
CA THR A 6 3.86 -4.51 -25.65
C THR A 6 4.57 -4.88 -24.35
N GLU A 7 5.65 -5.66 -24.42
CA GLU A 7 6.43 -6.05 -23.24
C GLU A 7 7.06 -4.82 -22.58
N ARG A 8 7.65 -3.92 -23.38
CA ARG A 8 8.25 -2.68 -22.88
C ARG A 8 7.22 -1.76 -22.22
N VAL A 9 6.08 -1.51 -22.89
CA VAL A 9 5.00 -0.69 -22.31
C VAL A 9 4.46 -1.32 -21.02
N GLY A 10 4.36 -2.65 -20.97
CA GLY A 10 4.00 -3.38 -19.75
C GLY A 10 4.96 -3.08 -18.60
N LEU A 11 6.26 -3.26 -18.81
CA LEU A 11 7.30 -2.97 -17.80
C LEU A 11 7.32 -1.49 -17.38
N GLU A 12 7.12 -0.56 -18.32
CA GLU A 12 7.04 0.87 -18.02
C GLU A 12 5.82 1.22 -17.16
N ASN A 13 4.67 0.60 -17.41
CA ASN A 13 3.46 0.79 -16.59
C ASN A 13 3.64 0.21 -15.17
N ILE A 14 4.25 -0.97 -15.05
CA ILE A 14 4.61 -1.51 -13.72
C ILE A 14 5.56 -0.54 -13.00
N ARG A 15 6.55 0.00 -13.70
CA ARG A 15 7.51 0.96 -13.13
C ARG A 15 6.83 2.26 -12.69
N LYS A 16 5.85 2.76 -13.45
CA LYS A 16 5.02 3.90 -13.03
C LYS A 16 4.23 3.58 -11.77
N GLY A 17 3.63 2.39 -11.68
CA GLY A 17 2.95 1.92 -10.48
C GLY A 17 3.88 1.90 -9.26
N ALA A 18 5.07 1.34 -9.39
CA ALA A 18 6.08 1.34 -8.33
C ALA A 18 6.53 2.76 -7.92
N LYS A 19 6.63 3.70 -8.88
CA LYS A 19 6.92 5.11 -8.57
C LYS A 19 5.80 5.79 -7.79
N TYR A 20 4.53 5.54 -8.13
CA TYR A 20 3.41 6.05 -7.34
C TYR A 20 3.42 5.48 -5.93
N PHE A 21 3.74 4.20 -5.76
CA PHE A 21 3.88 3.61 -4.42
C PHE A 21 5.03 4.23 -3.62
N LEU A 22 6.14 4.54 -4.29
CA LEU A 22 7.27 5.25 -3.68
C LEU A 22 6.84 6.64 -3.20
N ILE A 23 6.16 7.42 -4.05
CA ILE A 23 5.64 8.75 -3.68
C ILE A 23 4.67 8.63 -2.51
N TYR A 24 3.72 7.70 -2.57
CA TYR A 24 2.80 7.41 -1.47
C TYR A 24 3.56 7.11 -0.17
N SER A 25 4.54 6.21 -0.21
CA SER A 25 5.29 5.81 1.00
C SER A 25 6.06 6.98 1.62
N VAL A 26 6.63 7.87 0.79
CA VAL A 26 7.32 9.08 1.30
C VAL A 26 6.31 10.03 1.97
N LEU A 27 5.17 10.28 1.32
CA LEU A 27 4.16 11.18 1.85
C LEU A 27 3.53 10.62 3.13
N ASP A 28 3.30 9.30 3.18
CA ASP A 28 2.77 8.60 4.33
C ASP A 28 3.72 8.69 5.53
N ILE A 29 5.03 8.46 5.33
CA ILE A 29 6.03 8.68 6.38
C ILE A 29 6.01 10.12 6.89
N ILE A 30 5.96 11.12 5.99
CA ILE A 30 5.91 12.54 6.38
C ILE A 30 4.64 12.82 7.19
N ALA A 31 3.50 12.30 6.76
CA ALA A 31 2.24 12.48 7.45
C ALA A 31 2.26 11.82 8.84
N SER A 32 2.66 10.55 8.96
CA SER A 32 2.76 9.85 10.25
C SER A 32 3.73 10.53 11.21
N VAL A 33 4.87 11.05 10.73
CA VAL A 33 5.79 11.85 11.55
C VAL A 33 5.13 13.17 12.00
N GLY A 34 4.40 13.84 11.12
CA GLY A 34 3.64 15.04 11.45
C GLY A 34 2.61 14.77 12.54
N VAL A 35 1.82 13.69 12.41
CA VAL A 35 0.87 13.25 13.44
C VAL A 35 1.59 12.97 14.76
N PHE A 36 2.71 12.24 14.71
CA PHE A 36 3.50 11.94 15.90
C PHE A 36 3.98 13.21 16.62
N ILE A 37 4.48 14.22 15.88
CA ILE A 37 4.92 15.49 16.46
C ILE A 37 3.76 16.25 17.09
N ILE A 38 2.61 16.33 16.41
CA ILE A 38 1.39 16.98 16.94
C ILE A 38 0.97 16.30 18.24
N LEU A 39 0.98 14.96 18.27
CA LEU A 39 0.67 14.18 19.46
C LEU A 39 1.69 14.38 20.59
N LEU A 40 2.97 14.64 20.30
CA LEU A 40 3.92 15.01 21.33
C LEU A 40 3.70 16.44 21.84
N SER A 41 3.44 17.39 20.93
CA SER A 41 3.33 18.82 21.26
C SER A 41 2.03 19.18 21.95
N GLU A 42 0.90 18.57 21.60
CA GLU A 42 -0.37 18.93 22.23
C GLU A 42 -0.58 18.23 23.58
N PHE A 43 0.14 17.14 23.85
CA PHE A 43 -0.22 16.25 24.95
C PHE A 43 0.75 16.30 26.13
N HIS A 44 1.96 16.87 26.01
CA HIS A 44 2.92 17.18 27.10
C HIS A 44 3.05 16.11 28.23
N LEU A 45 2.74 14.84 27.97
CA LEU A 45 2.57 13.80 29.00
C LEU A 45 3.37 12.56 28.65
N PRO A 46 3.80 11.76 29.65
CA PRO A 46 4.29 10.42 29.41
C PRO A 46 3.20 9.65 28.66
N LEU A 47 3.55 9.04 27.53
CA LEU A 47 2.72 8.20 26.68
C LEU A 47 2.13 7.04 27.49
N THR A 48 1.09 7.32 28.28
CA THR A 48 0.36 6.34 29.07
C THR A 48 -0.89 5.97 28.28
N ILE A 49 -1.28 4.70 28.35
CA ILE A 49 -2.39 4.13 27.57
C ILE A 49 -3.69 4.94 27.76
N ASN A 50 -3.92 5.47 28.97
CA ASN A 50 -5.14 6.21 29.31
C ASN A 50 -5.25 7.60 28.65
N SER A 51 -4.14 8.28 28.33
CA SER A 51 -4.17 9.61 27.71
C SER A 51 -4.45 9.57 26.20
N ILE A 52 -4.18 8.42 25.55
CA ILE A 52 -4.40 8.21 24.12
C ILE A 52 -5.86 7.83 23.86
N VAL A 53 -6.43 6.93 24.66
CA VAL A 53 -7.85 6.51 24.60
C VAL A 53 -8.80 7.72 24.75
N ALA A 54 -8.49 8.64 25.66
CA ALA A 54 -9.32 9.82 25.95
C ALA A 54 -9.41 10.84 24.80
N ARG A 55 -8.53 10.74 23.80
CA ARG A 55 -8.43 11.72 22.69
C ARG A 55 -8.35 11.06 21.32
N SER A 56 -8.80 9.82 21.24
CA SER A 56 -8.96 9.02 20.01
C SER A 56 -9.71 9.74 18.89
N GLY A 57 -10.59 10.69 19.20
CA GLY A 57 -11.33 11.48 18.19
C GLY A 57 -10.44 12.37 17.31
N VAL A 58 -9.51 13.13 17.89
CA VAL A 58 -8.62 14.04 17.14
C VAL A 58 -7.64 13.24 16.27
N TYR A 59 -7.10 12.14 16.82
CA TYR A 59 -6.24 11.23 16.04
C TYR A 59 -7.00 10.60 14.88
N ALA A 60 -8.25 10.14 15.10
CA ALA A 60 -9.08 9.55 14.05
C ALA A 60 -9.39 10.55 12.93
N GLU A 61 -9.65 11.82 13.25
CA GLU A 61 -9.90 12.87 12.25
C GLU A 61 -8.67 13.17 11.39
N ILE A 62 -7.50 13.33 12.02
CA ILE A 62 -6.25 13.58 11.30
C ILE A 62 -5.86 12.37 10.44
N ALA A 63 -6.02 11.15 10.96
CA ALA A 63 -5.79 9.92 10.20
C ALA A 63 -6.72 9.81 8.99
N LEU A 64 -8.00 10.16 9.16
CA LEU A 64 -9.00 10.11 8.09
C LEU A 64 -8.71 11.12 6.97
N ILE A 65 -8.30 12.36 7.31
CA ILE A 65 -7.91 13.36 6.31
C ILE A 65 -6.65 12.93 5.57
N THR A 66 -5.64 12.45 6.31
CA THR A 66 -4.40 11.93 5.73
C THR A 66 -4.68 10.80 4.74
N GLU A 67 -5.44 9.79 5.16
CA GLU A 67 -5.82 8.67 4.31
C GLU A 67 -6.60 9.14 3.09
N ALA A 68 -7.57 10.05 3.23
CA ALA A 68 -8.35 10.56 2.10
C ALA A 68 -7.48 11.25 1.02
N ILE A 69 -6.38 11.89 1.41
CA ILE A 69 -5.44 12.55 0.48
C ILE A 69 -4.48 11.54 -0.15
N LEU A 70 -4.01 10.54 0.59
CA LEU A 70 -3.00 9.58 0.13
C LEU A 70 -3.59 8.43 -0.68
N LEU A 71 -4.82 8.00 -0.37
CA LEU A 71 -5.52 6.89 -1.03
C LEU A 71 -5.54 6.99 -2.56
N PRO A 72 -5.86 8.15 -3.18
CA PRO A 72 -5.87 8.27 -4.63
C PRO A 72 -4.52 7.94 -5.27
N ILE A 73 -3.40 8.38 -4.67
CA ILE A 73 -2.05 8.07 -5.15
C ILE A 73 -1.79 6.57 -5.06
N PHE A 74 -2.26 5.95 -3.98
CA PHE A 74 -2.09 4.53 -3.76
C PHE A 74 -2.92 3.68 -4.74
N ILE A 75 -4.18 4.06 -4.99
CA ILE A 75 -5.03 3.45 -6.01
C ILE A 75 -4.39 3.55 -7.39
N LEU A 76 -3.84 4.71 -7.75
CA LEU A 76 -3.11 4.90 -9.01
C LEU A 76 -1.91 3.95 -9.15
N SER A 77 -1.20 3.66 -8.05
CA SER A 77 -0.14 2.67 -8.04
C SER A 77 -0.66 1.30 -8.49
N PHE A 78 -1.73 0.81 -7.87
CA PHE A 78 -2.29 -0.50 -8.19
C PHE A 78 -2.87 -0.57 -9.60
N LEU A 79 -3.56 0.48 -10.07
CA LEU A 79 -4.09 0.54 -11.42
C LEU A 79 -2.97 0.41 -12.47
N ARG A 80 -1.88 1.17 -12.31
CA ARG A 80 -0.73 1.08 -13.24
C ARG A 80 -0.01 -0.26 -13.16
N THR A 81 0.17 -0.81 -11.96
CA THR A 81 0.76 -2.15 -11.78
C THR A 81 -0.11 -3.23 -12.44
N ARG A 82 -1.43 -3.16 -12.27
CA ARG A 82 -2.40 -4.07 -12.90
C ARG A 82 -2.34 -3.97 -14.42
N GLU A 83 -2.38 -2.77 -14.98
CA GLU A 83 -2.26 -2.53 -16.43
C GLU A 83 -0.98 -3.11 -16.99
N GLY A 84 0.15 -2.86 -16.30
CA GLY A 84 1.44 -3.38 -16.70
C GLY A 84 1.49 -4.91 -16.69
N PHE A 85 1.04 -5.56 -15.61
CA PHE A 85 0.96 -7.02 -15.57
C PHE A 85 -0.03 -7.61 -16.58
N LYS A 86 -1.12 -6.91 -16.92
CA LYS A 86 -2.05 -7.32 -17.98
C LYS A 86 -1.35 -7.40 -19.33
N LEU A 87 -0.53 -6.41 -19.67
CA LEU A 87 0.27 -6.40 -20.91
C LEU A 87 1.39 -7.46 -20.90
N LEU A 88 1.97 -7.76 -19.74
CA LEU A 88 2.97 -8.83 -19.65
C LEU A 88 2.34 -10.23 -19.74
N ALA A 89 1.12 -10.41 -19.24
CA ALA A 89 0.41 -11.68 -19.31
C ALA A 89 -0.01 -12.04 -20.73
N THR A 90 -0.38 -11.06 -21.56
CA THR A 90 -0.67 -11.29 -23.00
C THR A 90 0.55 -11.78 -23.77
N SER A 91 1.76 -11.62 -23.22
CA SER A 91 3.01 -12.14 -23.77
C SER A 91 3.25 -13.63 -23.43
N GLY A 92 2.26 -14.33 -22.86
CA GLY A 92 2.34 -15.76 -22.51
C GLY A 92 3.02 -16.05 -21.17
N ARG A 93 3.31 -15.02 -20.37
CA ARG A 93 3.97 -15.17 -19.06
C ARG A 93 2.94 -15.38 -17.97
N ASN A 94 3.22 -16.31 -17.03
CA ASN A 94 2.35 -16.58 -15.89
C ASN A 94 2.45 -15.47 -14.82
N LEU A 95 1.89 -14.29 -15.14
CA LEU A 95 1.88 -13.09 -14.30
C LEU A 95 0.46 -12.64 -13.93
N ASN A 96 -0.53 -13.52 -14.11
CA ASN A 96 -1.95 -13.26 -13.81
C ASN A 96 -2.18 -12.88 -12.34
N LYS A 97 -1.32 -13.34 -11.42
CA LYS A 97 -1.36 -12.94 -10.00
C LYS A 97 -1.22 -11.42 -9.82
N GLY A 98 -0.47 -10.74 -10.67
CA GLY A 98 -0.31 -9.28 -10.60
C GLY A 98 -1.58 -8.54 -11.03
N ILE A 99 -2.31 -9.09 -12.00
CA ILE A 99 -3.60 -8.55 -12.47
C ILE A 99 -4.67 -8.75 -11.40
N LEU A 100 -4.79 -9.98 -10.89
CA LEU A 100 -5.74 -10.33 -9.84
C LEU A 100 -5.46 -9.51 -8.57
N GLY A 101 -4.19 -9.48 -8.14
CA GLY A 101 -3.74 -8.73 -6.98
C GLY A 101 -4.04 -7.24 -7.08
N GLY A 102 -3.73 -6.60 -8.21
CA GLY A 102 -4.05 -5.19 -8.42
C GLY A 102 -5.56 -4.90 -8.47
N THR A 103 -6.37 -5.84 -8.97
CA THR A 103 -7.83 -5.70 -8.97
C THR A 103 -8.39 -5.80 -7.55
N ILE A 104 -7.99 -6.83 -6.80
CA ILE A 104 -8.40 -7.05 -5.41
C ILE A 104 -7.96 -5.89 -4.52
N ALA A 105 -6.73 -5.40 -4.68
CA ALA A 105 -6.21 -4.25 -3.94
C ALA A 105 -7.05 -2.99 -4.18
N VAL A 106 -7.36 -2.67 -5.45
CA VAL A 106 -8.20 -1.51 -5.76
C VAL A 106 -9.60 -1.64 -5.14
N ILE A 107 -10.22 -2.82 -5.23
CA ILE A 107 -11.54 -3.05 -4.62
C ILE A 107 -11.47 -2.87 -3.10
N GLY A 108 -10.47 -3.45 -2.44
CA GLY A 108 -10.26 -3.29 -1.00
C GLY A 108 -10.13 -1.84 -0.59
N TYR A 109 -9.31 -1.06 -1.31
CA TYR A 109 -9.13 0.37 -1.02
C TYR A 109 -10.36 1.23 -1.33
N VAL A 110 -11.14 0.88 -2.35
CA VAL A 110 -12.43 1.53 -2.61
C VAL A 110 -13.41 1.28 -1.46
N LEU A 111 -13.42 0.07 -0.88
CA LEU A 111 -14.23 -0.24 0.31
C LEU A 111 -13.76 0.56 1.52
N VAL A 112 -12.44 0.67 1.76
CA VAL A 112 -11.89 1.53 2.82
C VAL A 112 -12.37 2.96 2.65
N LEU A 113 -12.24 3.53 1.45
CA LEU A 113 -12.67 4.90 1.16
C LEU A 113 -14.19 5.08 1.39
N ALA A 114 -15.01 4.14 0.93
CA ALA A 114 -16.46 4.18 1.14
C ALA A 114 -16.82 4.10 2.63
N GLY A 115 -16.11 3.25 3.40
CA GLY A 115 -16.27 3.15 4.84
C GLY A 115 -15.86 4.44 5.57
N LEU A 116 -14.75 5.05 5.17
CA LEU A 116 -14.29 6.33 5.74
C LEU A 116 -15.27 7.47 5.43
N ILE A 117 -15.77 7.57 4.20
CA ILE A 117 -16.78 8.58 3.82
C ILE A 117 -18.07 8.38 4.62
N ALA A 118 -18.48 7.12 4.84
CA ALA A 118 -19.65 6.81 5.66
C ALA A 118 -19.46 7.19 7.14
N LEU A 119 -18.23 7.34 7.63
CA LEU A 119 -17.94 7.80 8.99
C LEU A 119 -18.01 9.33 9.14
N ILE A 120 -17.85 10.10 8.06
CA ILE A 120 -17.80 11.58 8.11
C ILE A 120 -19.13 12.20 8.64
N PRO A 121 -20.32 11.87 8.12
CA PRO A 121 -21.57 12.49 8.60
C PRO A 121 -22.12 11.85 9.89
N VAL A 122 -21.44 10.85 10.47
CA VAL A 122 -22.03 9.89 11.41
C VAL A 122 -21.48 10.00 12.84
N GLN A 123 -20.58 10.93 13.13
CA GLN A 123 -20.09 11.14 14.51
C GLN A 123 -21.23 11.36 15.55
N SER A 124 -22.46 11.65 15.13
CA SER A 124 -23.66 11.79 15.97
C SER A 124 -24.63 10.59 15.99
N GLN A 125 -24.43 9.52 15.19
CA GLN A 125 -25.35 8.37 15.10
C GLN A 125 -24.65 7.04 15.46
N GLN A 126 -24.90 6.55 16.68
CA GLN A 126 -24.32 5.32 17.24
C GLN A 126 -24.59 4.03 16.42
N SER A 127 -25.60 4.00 15.56
CA SER A 127 -26.01 2.79 14.83
C SER A 127 -25.20 2.50 13.55
N VAL A 128 -24.57 3.50 12.94
CA VAL A 128 -23.88 3.36 11.65
C VAL A 128 -22.36 3.12 11.80
N MET A 129 -21.78 3.57 12.93
CA MET A 129 -20.38 3.34 13.31
C MET A 129 -19.92 1.87 13.21
N PRO A 130 -20.68 0.87 13.71
CA PRO A 130 -20.26 -0.54 13.66
C PRO A 130 -20.21 -1.10 12.24
N ILE A 131 -21.07 -0.63 11.34
CA ILE A 131 -21.14 -1.10 9.95
C ILE A 131 -19.99 -0.51 9.15
N ALA A 132 -19.79 0.81 9.23
CA ALA A 132 -18.72 1.49 8.52
C ALA A 132 -17.33 0.99 8.97
N GLY A 133 -17.12 0.77 10.27
CA GLY A 133 -15.88 0.18 10.78
C GLY A 133 -15.61 -1.23 10.23
N ARG A 134 -16.63 -2.08 10.10
CA ARG A 134 -16.50 -3.42 9.49
C ARG A 134 -16.14 -3.36 8.01
N ILE A 135 -16.72 -2.39 7.28
CA ILE A 135 -16.39 -2.16 5.87
C ILE A 135 -14.91 -1.77 5.71
N VAL A 136 -14.42 -0.86 6.56
CA VAL A 136 -13.01 -0.44 6.57
C VAL A 136 -12.09 -1.63 6.84
N ILE A 137 -12.35 -2.42 7.89
CA ILE A 137 -11.54 -3.60 8.23
C ILE A 137 -11.54 -4.62 7.08
N GLY A 138 -12.73 -4.93 6.54
CA GLY A 138 -12.86 -5.84 5.40
C GLY A 138 -12.11 -5.34 4.16
N GLY A 139 -12.15 -4.02 3.91
CA GLY A 139 -11.40 -3.36 2.86
C GLY A 139 -9.88 -3.51 3.01
N TYR A 140 -9.33 -3.23 4.20
CA TYR A 140 -7.90 -3.41 4.48
C TYR A 140 -7.44 -4.86 4.33
N LEU A 141 -8.22 -5.82 4.83
CA LEU A 141 -7.91 -7.26 4.68
C LEU A 141 -7.90 -7.67 3.21
N LEU A 142 -8.90 -7.24 2.44
CA LEU A 142 -8.96 -7.51 1.01
C LEU A 142 -7.76 -6.87 0.29
N SER A 143 -7.41 -5.64 0.64
CA SER A 143 -6.23 -4.95 0.12
C SER A 143 -4.93 -5.70 0.42
N LEU A 144 -4.74 -6.21 1.64
CA LEU A 144 -3.58 -7.01 2.01
C LEU A 144 -3.44 -8.26 1.14
N VAL A 145 -4.55 -8.96 0.86
CA VAL A 145 -4.56 -10.10 -0.08
C VAL A 145 -4.15 -9.65 -1.48
N GLY A 146 -4.66 -8.51 -1.95
CA GLY A 146 -4.28 -7.92 -3.23
C GLY A 146 -2.78 -7.62 -3.33
N VAL A 147 -2.23 -6.96 -2.30
CA VAL A 147 -0.80 -6.61 -2.22
C VAL A 147 0.08 -7.87 -2.13
N PHE A 148 -0.35 -8.89 -1.38
CA PHE A 148 0.33 -10.18 -1.33
C PHE A 148 0.48 -10.80 -2.72
N LEU A 149 -0.61 -10.86 -3.49
CA LEU A 149 -0.60 -11.38 -4.85
C LEU A 149 0.32 -10.55 -5.77
N ILE A 150 0.31 -9.23 -5.65
CA ILE A 150 1.25 -8.35 -6.37
C ILE A 150 2.71 -8.66 -5.99
N GLY A 151 3.02 -8.85 -4.71
CA GLY A 151 4.35 -9.24 -4.25
C GLY A 151 4.82 -10.54 -4.90
N THR A 152 3.96 -11.57 -4.94
CA THR A 152 4.29 -12.82 -5.64
C THR A 152 4.50 -12.63 -7.15
N ALA A 153 3.74 -11.71 -7.78
CA ALA A 153 3.89 -11.40 -9.19
C ALA A 153 5.22 -10.68 -9.49
N TYR A 154 5.68 -9.80 -8.60
CA TYR A 154 7.00 -9.18 -8.69
C TYR A 154 8.14 -10.19 -8.54
N VAL A 155 8.02 -11.13 -7.60
CA VAL A 155 8.99 -12.24 -7.47
C VAL A 155 9.01 -13.09 -8.74
N GLY A 156 7.82 -13.45 -9.25
CA GLY A 156 7.67 -14.21 -10.49
C GLY A 156 8.31 -13.50 -11.68
N ALA A 157 7.97 -12.23 -11.90
CA ALA A 157 8.57 -11.44 -12.96
C ALA A 157 10.09 -11.28 -12.75
N GLY A 158 10.56 -11.11 -11.51
CA GLY A 158 11.99 -11.05 -11.20
C GLY A 158 12.76 -12.29 -11.63
N ASN A 159 12.14 -13.48 -11.50
CA ASN A 159 12.70 -14.73 -12.02
C ASN A 159 12.69 -14.79 -13.55
N ILE A 160 11.60 -14.38 -14.22
CA ILE A 160 11.50 -14.44 -15.69
C ILE A 160 12.50 -13.48 -16.36
N TYR A 161 12.77 -12.34 -15.72
CA TYR A 161 13.70 -11.33 -16.23
C TYR A 161 15.13 -11.45 -15.66
N ASP A 162 15.43 -12.51 -14.90
CA ASP A 162 16.68 -12.70 -14.17
C ASP A 162 17.19 -11.44 -13.45
N ASN A 163 16.27 -10.74 -12.77
CA ASN A 163 16.58 -9.49 -12.08
C ASN A 163 16.46 -9.67 -10.56
N LYS A 164 17.62 -9.82 -9.90
CA LYS A 164 17.73 -10.00 -8.45
C LYS A 164 17.16 -8.81 -7.66
N THR A 165 17.33 -7.58 -8.17
CA THR A 165 16.85 -6.35 -7.51
C THR A 165 15.33 -6.34 -7.41
N MET A 166 14.65 -6.61 -8.52
CA MET A 166 13.19 -6.66 -8.58
C MET A 166 12.64 -7.83 -7.75
N LYS A 167 13.31 -8.99 -7.78
CA LYS A 167 12.94 -10.14 -6.94
C LYS A 167 13.01 -9.80 -5.45
N ARG A 168 14.08 -9.14 -4.99
CA ARG A 168 14.22 -8.68 -3.60
C ARG A 168 13.12 -7.68 -3.23
N GLY A 169 12.79 -6.75 -4.12
CA GLY A 169 11.67 -5.82 -3.92
C GLY A 169 10.32 -6.55 -3.75
N GLY A 170 10.05 -7.57 -4.57
CA GLY A 170 8.86 -8.42 -4.39
C GLY A 170 8.83 -9.17 -3.05
N ILE A 171 9.97 -9.70 -2.59
CA ILE A 171 10.09 -10.35 -1.27
C ILE A 171 9.84 -9.35 -0.14
N LEU A 172 10.33 -8.11 -0.26
CA LEU A 172 10.06 -7.07 0.72
C LEU A 172 8.59 -6.70 0.78
N ILE A 173 7.86 -6.69 -0.35
CA ILE A 173 6.38 -6.53 -0.32
C ILE A 173 5.73 -7.68 0.47
N LEU A 174 6.15 -8.92 0.27
CA LEU A 174 5.59 -10.05 1.02
C LEU A 174 5.88 -9.95 2.53
N THR A 175 7.09 -9.49 2.87
CA THR A 175 7.50 -9.25 4.26
C THR A 175 6.69 -8.10 4.87
N TRP A 176 6.48 -7.03 4.09
CA TRP A 176 5.64 -5.89 4.45
C TRP A 176 4.21 -6.32 4.79
N VAL A 177 3.59 -7.14 3.93
CA VAL A 177 2.24 -7.69 4.20
C VAL A 177 2.20 -8.46 5.52
N LEU A 178 3.22 -9.29 5.79
CA LEU A 178 3.29 -10.08 7.01
C LEU A 178 3.42 -9.20 8.25
N ILE A 179 4.31 -8.19 8.20
CA ILE A 179 4.50 -7.23 9.30
C ILE A 179 3.21 -6.46 9.54
N ALA A 180 2.59 -5.91 8.49
CA ALA A 180 1.34 -5.16 8.58
C ALA A 180 0.20 -6.02 9.19
N PHE A 181 0.14 -7.31 8.84
CA PHE A 181 -0.83 -8.24 9.42
C PHE A 181 -0.57 -8.51 10.91
N ILE A 182 0.68 -8.78 11.31
CA ILE A 182 1.04 -9.04 12.71
C ILE A 182 0.77 -7.81 13.57
N VAL A 183 1.20 -6.64 13.11
CA VAL A 183 0.94 -5.35 13.75
C VAL A 183 -0.57 -5.12 13.87
N GLY A 184 -1.32 -5.38 12.79
CA GLY A 184 -2.77 -5.26 12.76
C GLY A 184 -3.50 -6.17 13.75
N ILE A 185 -2.91 -7.28 14.21
CA ILE A 185 -3.49 -8.15 15.23
C ILE A 185 -3.05 -7.77 16.65
N ALA A 186 -1.82 -7.28 16.82
CA ALA A 186 -1.19 -7.05 18.13
C ALA A 186 -1.66 -5.76 18.86
N HIS A 187 -2.70 -5.08 18.38
CA HIS A 187 -3.11 -3.72 18.73
C HIS A 187 -2.96 -3.31 20.21
N SER A 188 -1.95 -2.48 20.48
CA SER A 188 -1.99 -1.47 21.55
C SER A 188 -1.65 -0.10 20.94
N GLU A 189 -2.40 0.94 21.31
CA GLU A 189 -2.38 2.26 20.66
C GLU A 189 -0.99 2.93 20.54
N PRO A 190 -0.03 2.78 21.47
CA PRO A 190 1.32 3.35 21.33
C PRO A 190 2.18 2.67 20.25
N ILE A 191 1.89 1.40 19.92
CA ILE A 191 2.62 0.63 18.91
C ILE A 191 2.21 1.07 17.50
N ALA A 192 1.00 1.60 17.32
CA ALA A 192 0.42 1.91 16.01
C ALA A 192 1.26 2.90 15.19
N ILE A 193 1.63 4.06 15.73
CA ILE A 193 2.34 5.10 14.95
C ILE A 193 3.78 4.68 14.60
N PHE A 194 4.51 4.10 15.57
CA PHE A 194 5.84 3.56 15.30
C PHE A 194 5.79 2.41 14.29
N SER A 195 4.74 1.60 14.34
CA SER A 195 4.52 0.52 13.40
C SER A 195 4.16 1.03 12.00
N GLU A 196 3.42 2.13 11.86
CA GLU A 196 3.12 2.78 10.57
C GLU A 196 4.39 3.29 9.90
N ILE A 197 5.22 4.07 10.61
CA ILE A 197 6.49 4.58 10.06
C ILE A 197 7.40 3.43 9.62
N PHE A 198 7.47 2.37 10.43
CA PHE A 198 8.26 1.19 10.12
C PHE A 198 7.73 0.44 8.89
N VAL A 199 6.42 0.17 8.85
CA VAL A 199 5.73 -0.49 7.74
C VAL A 199 5.92 0.31 6.45
N SER A 200 5.74 1.63 6.48
CA SER A 200 5.89 2.50 5.31
C SER A 200 7.34 2.63 4.85
N SER A 201 8.32 2.51 5.76
CA SER A 201 9.74 2.42 5.41
C SER A 201 10.09 1.12 4.65
N VAL A 202 9.53 -0.01 5.07
CA VAL A 202 9.68 -1.29 4.33
C VAL A 202 9.01 -1.19 2.96
N GLY A 203 7.82 -0.58 2.90
CA GLY A 203 7.10 -0.27 1.66
C GLY A 203 7.96 0.58 0.70
N LEU A 204 8.55 1.67 1.19
CA LEU A 204 9.42 2.56 0.45
C LEU A 204 10.62 1.81 -0.16
N LEU A 205 11.34 1.03 0.64
CA LEU A 205 12.49 0.25 0.18
C LEU A 205 12.07 -0.76 -0.90
N SER A 206 10.92 -1.43 -0.72
CA SER A 206 10.38 -2.37 -1.70
C SER A 206 10.08 -1.69 -3.04
N ALA A 207 9.44 -0.51 -3.00
CA ALA A 207 9.09 0.29 -4.17
C ALA A 207 10.34 0.76 -4.92
N TYR A 208 11.35 1.21 -4.17
CA TYR A 208 12.64 1.61 -4.72
C TYR A 208 13.33 0.46 -5.45
N LEU A 209 13.45 -0.72 -4.82
CA LEU A 209 14.09 -1.88 -5.44
C LEU A 209 13.35 -2.35 -6.70
N ILE A 210 12.02 -2.35 -6.68
CA ILE A 210 11.22 -2.68 -7.86
C ILE A 210 11.45 -1.67 -8.98
N SER A 211 11.36 -0.38 -8.69
CA SER A 211 11.55 0.70 -9.68
C SER A 211 12.95 0.68 -10.30
N SER A 212 13.98 0.43 -9.46
CA SER A 212 15.36 0.29 -9.88
C SER A 212 15.58 -0.96 -10.74
N GLY A 213 15.08 -2.12 -10.30
CA GLY A 213 15.17 -3.38 -11.04
C GLY A 213 14.48 -3.31 -12.40
N LEU A 214 13.28 -2.72 -12.48
CA LEU A 214 12.59 -2.47 -13.74
C LEU A 214 13.38 -1.52 -14.65
N GLY A 215 14.04 -0.51 -14.07
CA GLY A 215 14.93 0.38 -14.81
C GLY A 215 16.13 -0.35 -15.42
N GLN A 216 16.69 -1.33 -14.71
CA GLN A 216 17.78 -2.19 -15.23
C GLN A 216 17.28 -3.02 -16.41
N ILE A 217 16.15 -3.73 -16.25
CA ILE A 217 15.56 -4.59 -17.30
C ILE A 217 15.30 -3.78 -18.59
N LEU A 218 14.72 -2.59 -18.46
CA LEU A 218 14.41 -1.68 -19.57
C LEU A 218 15.65 -1.13 -20.28
N ARG A 219 16.82 -1.08 -19.61
CA ARG A 219 18.08 -0.64 -20.22
C ARG A 219 18.83 -1.78 -20.89
N THR A 220 18.82 -2.97 -20.29
CA THR A 220 19.58 -4.14 -20.79
C THR A 220 18.91 -4.82 -21.96
N LYS A 221 17.57 -4.84 -22.00
CA LYS A 221 16.85 -5.24 -23.19
C LYS A 221 16.75 -4.01 -24.07
N HIS A 222 17.57 -3.90 -25.12
CA HIS A 222 17.35 -2.97 -26.23
C HIS A 222 16.04 -3.37 -26.96
N ILE A 223 14.90 -3.14 -26.30
CA ILE A 223 13.55 -3.14 -26.86
C ILE A 223 13.20 -1.69 -27.14
#